data_AF-X1JI91-F1
#
_entry.id   AF-X1JI91-F1
#
_cell.length_a   1.000
_cell.length_b   1.000
_cell.length_c   1.000
_cell.angle_alpha   90.00
_cell.angle_beta   90.00
_cell.angle_gamma   90.00
#
_symmetry.space_group_name_H-M   'P 1'
#
loop_
_entity.id
_entity.type
_entity.pdbx_description
1 polymer ?
#
loop_
_entity_poly.entity_id
_entity_poly.type
_entity_poly.pdbx_seq_one_letter_code
_entity_poly.pdbx_strand_id
1 'polypeptide(L)'
;MDVAGALYFGGENIYVSQNSSLMVDVLKDGFSDYSGNIYNDKKVEVFEVSSRNFSKITDRKFDLIIISLSDSFHPVSAGAYSLNENYLYTVESISDLMAILKEDGVLAVTRWVQFPPSENLKALSTLYESLDYLQIGKIPKKVFAYRSWSTCTTLFKKDGFAENEINSLKRK
;
A
#
# COMPACT_ATOMS: atom_id res chain seq x y z
N MET A 1 5.67 -10.18 -4.30
CA MET A 1 4.48 -10.97 -3.96
C MET A 1 3.22 -10.34 -4.53
N ASP A 2 3.04 -9.02 -4.40
CA ASP A 2 1.81 -8.34 -4.82
C ASP A 2 1.54 -8.42 -6.33
N VAL A 3 2.56 -8.27 -7.18
CA VAL A 3 2.41 -8.42 -8.65
C VAL A 3 1.92 -9.82 -9.02
N ALA A 4 2.53 -10.85 -8.45
CA ALA A 4 2.13 -12.24 -8.68
C ALA A 4 0.70 -12.50 -8.18
N GLY A 5 0.33 -11.96 -7.02
CA GLY A 5 -1.04 -12.02 -6.50
C GLY A 5 -2.04 -11.33 -7.42
N ALA A 6 -1.72 -10.12 -7.88
CA ALA A 6 -2.57 -9.36 -8.80
C ALA A 6 -2.80 -10.12 -10.11
N LEU A 7 -1.75 -10.71 -10.70
CA LEU A 7 -1.86 -11.56 -11.90
C LEU A 7 -2.71 -12.81 -11.62
N TYR A 8 -2.46 -13.50 -10.51
CA TYR A 8 -3.20 -14.71 -10.12
C TYR A 8 -4.70 -14.46 -9.94
N PHE A 9 -5.08 -13.32 -9.35
CA PHE A 9 -6.47 -12.92 -9.17
C PHE A 9 -7.07 -12.20 -10.39
N GLY A 10 -6.37 -12.20 -11.54
CA GLY A 10 -6.92 -11.73 -12.82
C GLY A 10 -6.79 -10.23 -13.07
N GLY A 11 -5.91 -9.52 -12.36
CA GLY A 11 -5.61 -8.11 -12.64
C GLY A 11 -5.17 -7.90 -14.10
N GLU A 12 -5.69 -6.84 -14.73
CA GLU A 12 -5.46 -6.57 -16.16
C GLU A 12 -4.52 -5.39 -16.41
N ASN A 13 -4.52 -4.39 -15.53
CA ASN A 13 -3.65 -3.23 -15.62
C ASN A 13 -2.92 -3.05 -14.29
N ILE A 14 -1.72 -3.60 -14.19
CA ILE A 14 -0.91 -3.66 -12.97
C ILE A 14 0.23 -2.66 -13.11
N TYR A 15 0.25 -1.69 -12.21
CA TYR A 15 1.23 -0.60 -12.20
C TYR A 15 2.16 -0.77 -11.02
N VAL A 16 3.47 -0.80 -11.27
CA VAL A 16 4.49 -0.94 -10.22
C VAL A 16 5.36 0.30 -10.18
N SER A 17 5.34 1.03 -9.07
CA SER A 17 6.28 2.12 -8.84
C SER A 17 7.54 1.57 -8.19
N GLN A 18 8.70 1.77 -8.82
CA GLN A 18 10.00 1.33 -8.32
C GLN A 18 11.00 2.47 -8.50
N ASN A 19 11.70 2.89 -7.45
CA ASN A 19 12.61 4.05 -7.54
C ASN A 19 14.08 3.66 -7.76
N SER A 20 14.38 2.36 -7.88
CA SER A 20 15.72 1.85 -8.17
C SER A 20 15.77 1.19 -9.54
N SER A 21 16.46 1.81 -10.50
CA SER A 21 16.68 1.23 -11.84
C SER A 21 17.36 -0.13 -11.76
N LEU A 22 18.32 -0.30 -10.84
CA LEU A 22 18.96 -1.60 -10.61
C LEU A 22 17.96 -2.69 -10.24
N MET A 23 16.96 -2.38 -9.40
CA MET A 23 15.90 -3.35 -9.08
C MET A 23 15.03 -3.66 -10.29
N VAL A 24 14.74 -2.67 -11.14
CA VAL A 24 13.98 -2.89 -12.38
C VAL A 24 14.75 -3.81 -13.33
N ASP A 25 16.04 -3.54 -13.56
CA ASP A 25 16.92 -4.35 -14.42
C ASP A 25 17.03 -5.79 -13.90
N VAL A 26 17.20 -5.96 -12.58
CA VAL A 26 17.25 -7.29 -11.96
C VAL A 26 15.93 -8.04 -12.14
N LEU A 27 14.79 -7.38 -11.94
CA LEU A 27 13.47 -8.02 -12.02
C LEU A 27 13.03 -8.33 -13.46
N LYS A 28 13.45 -7.50 -14.44
CA LYS A 28 13.09 -7.67 -15.85
C LYS A 28 14.08 -8.52 -16.64
N ASP A 29 15.36 -8.50 -16.30
CA ASP A 29 16.38 -9.21 -17.08
C ASP A 29 17.06 -10.26 -16.21
N GLY A 30 17.88 -9.83 -15.23
CA GLY A 30 18.83 -10.71 -14.54
C GLY A 30 18.23 -11.85 -13.72
N PHE A 31 16.99 -11.69 -13.23
CA PHE A 31 16.25 -12.67 -12.42
C PHE A 31 14.83 -12.92 -12.95
N SER A 32 14.57 -12.57 -14.21
CA SER A 32 13.26 -12.74 -14.85
C SER A 32 12.77 -14.18 -14.76
N ASP A 33 13.60 -15.16 -15.14
CA ASP A 33 13.28 -16.58 -15.07
C ASP A 33 12.92 -17.05 -13.65
N TYR A 34 13.67 -16.59 -12.64
CA TYR A 34 13.43 -16.95 -11.24
C TYR A 34 12.12 -16.37 -10.69
N SER A 35 11.74 -15.18 -11.15
CA SER A 35 10.49 -14.52 -10.76
C SER A 35 9.27 -14.99 -11.56
N GLY A 36 9.44 -15.96 -12.47
CA GLY A 36 8.37 -16.43 -13.37
C GLY A 36 8.03 -15.43 -14.47
N ASN A 37 8.98 -14.54 -14.81
CA ASN A 37 8.89 -13.51 -15.83
C ASN A 37 7.72 -12.52 -15.65
N ILE A 38 7.21 -12.38 -14.42
CA ILE A 38 5.98 -11.61 -14.14
C ILE A 38 6.12 -10.10 -14.41
N TYR A 39 7.34 -9.55 -14.37
CA TYR A 39 7.60 -8.13 -14.64
C TYR A 39 7.65 -7.80 -16.14
N ASN A 40 7.68 -8.82 -17.00
CA ASN A 40 7.58 -8.69 -18.45
C ASN A 40 6.21 -9.11 -19.00
N ASP A 41 5.24 -9.44 -18.13
CA ASP A 41 3.87 -9.68 -18.55
C ASP A 41 3.29 -8.37 -19.15
N LYS A 42 2.59 -8.48 -20.28
CA LYS A 42 1.97 -7.34 -20.98
C LYS A 42 0.97 -6.54 -20.12
N LYS A 43 0.47 -7.13 -19.04
CA LYS A 43 -0.44 -6.51 -18.07
C LYS A 43 0.30 -5.70 -17.00
N VAL A 44 1.63 -5.80 -16.92
CA VAL A 44 2.46 -5.17 -15.90
C VAL A 44 3.29 -4.04 -16.51
N GLU A 45 3.13 -2.83 -15.97
CA GLU A 45 3.89 -1.66 -16.35
C GLU A 45 4.67 -1.14 -15.14
N VAL A 46 6.00 -1.04 -15.29
CA VAL A 46 6.90 -0.58 -14.22
C VAL A 46 7.29 0.87 -14.47
N PHE A 47 7.05 1.72 -13.48
CA PHE A 47 7.39 3.14 -13.49
C PHE A 47 8.59 3.38 -12.58
N GLU A 48 9.68 3.89 -13.16
CA GLU A 48 10.93 4.22 -12.46
C GLU A 48 10.85 5.53 -11.68
N VAL A 49 9.85 5.65 -10.81
CA VAL A 49 9.63 6.81 -9.94
C VAL A 49 9.26 6.34 -8.53
N SER A 50 9.40 7.23 -7.54
CA SER A 50 8.89 6.96 -6.19
C SER A 50 7.37 6.94 -6.18
N SER A 51 6.76 6.13 -5.31
CA SER A 51 5.29 6.02 -5.25
C SER A 51 4.61 7.35 -4.94
N ARG A 52 5.29 8.22 -4.18
CA ARG A 52 4.83 9.59 -3.91
C ARG A 52 4.85 10.50 -5.14
N ASN A 53 5.87 10.38 -5.99
CA ASN A 53 5.91 11.13 -7.24
C ASN A 53 4.87 10.57 -8.21
N PHE A 54 4.77 9.24 -8.31
CA PHE A 54 3.76 8.57 -9.13
C PHE A 54 2.35 9.07 -8.80
N SER A 55 1.99 9.13 -7.52
CA SER A 55 0.66 9.57 -7.09
C SER A 55 0.33 11.02 -7.43
N LYS A 56 1.36 11.87 -7.60
CA LYS A 56 1.18 13.28 -7.95
C LYS A 56 1.07 13.55 -9.44
N ILE A 57 1.71 12.72 -10.27
CA ILE A 57 1.83 12.96 -11.72
C ILE A 57 0.84 12.14 -12.54
N THR A 58 0.29 11.07 -11.98
CA THR A 58 -0.66 10.20 -12.67
C THR A 58 -2.06 10.81 -12.69
N ASP A 59 -2.73 10.73 -13.82
CA ASP A 59 -4.16 11.05 -14.01
C ASP A 59 -5.07 9.81 -13.85
N ARG A 60 -4.47 8.63 -13.68
CA ARG A 60 -5.18 7.35 -13.57
C ARG A 60 -5.89 7.21 -12.22
N LYS A 61 -6.98 6.43 -12.23
CA LYS A 61 -7.69 6.00 -11.01
C LYS A 61 -7.61 4.49 -10.82
N PHE A 62 -7.40 4.05 -9.58
CA PHE A 62 -7.14 2.66 -9.24
C PHE A 62 -8.26 2.03 -8.41
N ASP A 63 -8.58 0.78 -8.72
CA ASP A 63 -9.50 -0.06 -7.92
C ASP A 63 -8.81 -0.58 -6.64
N LEU A 64 -7.49 -0.77 -6.69
CA LEU A 64 -6.69 -1.26 -5.57
C LEU A 64 -5.31 -0.61 -5.61
N ILE A 65 -4.89 -0.02 -4.50
CA ILE A 65 -3.53 0.46 -4.27
C ILE A 65 -2.97 -0.34 -3.09
N ILE A 66 -1.79 -0.93 -3.28
CA ILE A 66 -1.14 -1.75 -2.27
C ILE A 66 0.19 -1.10 -1.88
N ILE A 67 0.32 -0.76 -0.59
CA ILE A 67 1.59 -0.41 0.03
C ILE A 67 2.00 -1.60 0.90
N SER A 68 2.80 -2.50 0.34
CA SER A 68 3.27 -3.70 1.01
C SER A 68 4.71 -3.54 1.47
N LEU A 69 4.94 -3.59 2.80
CA LEU A 69 6.22 -3.86 3.49
C LEU A 69 7.48 -3.39 2.72
N SER A 70 7.44 -2.15 2.20
CA SER A 70 8.51 -1.62 1.36
C SER A 70 9.80 -1.38 2.15
N ASP A 71 9.71 -1.45 3.48
CA ASP A 71 10.84 -1.38 4.41
C ASP A 71 11.10 -2.73 5.07
N SER A 72 12.40 -2.98 5.29
CA SER A 72 12.89 -4.03 6.16
C SER A 72 12.31 -3.90 7.57
N PHE A 73 12.10 -5.04 8.24
CA PHE A 73 11.72 -5.06 9.65
C PHE A 73 12.84 -4.46 10.50
N HIS A 74 12.58 -3.34 11.16
CA HIS A 74 13.49 -2.74 12.12
C HIS A 74 12.88 -2.81 13.53
N PRO A 75 13.45 -3.62 14.44
CA PRO A 75 13.08 -3.58 15.85
C PRO A 75 13.29 -2.17 16.41
N VAL A 76 12.38 -1.71 17.26
CA VAL A 76 12.58 -0.46 18.04
C VAL A 76 13.59 -0.75 19.15
N SER A 77 14.86 -0.94 18.79
CA SER A 77 15.97 -1.00 19.74
C SER A 77 16.57 0.40 19.89
N ALA A 78 16.33 1.01 21.06
CA ALA A 78 17.07 2.13 21.64
C ALA A 78 17.67 3.15 20.64
N GLY A 79 16.82 3.98 20.02
CA GLY A 79 17.25 5.21 19.34
C GLY A 79 17.62 5.11 17.84
N ALA A 80 17.81 3.91 17.28
CA ALA A 80 18.20 3.76 15.88
C ALA A 80 17.03 3.94 14.87
N TYR A 81 15.78 3.84 15.33
CA TYR A 81 14.58 3.95 14.49
C TYR A 81 14.22 5.41 14.12
N SER A 82 14.81 6.41 14.79
CA SER A 82 14.51 7.83 14.54
C SER A 82 15.10 8.39 13.23
N LEU A 83 15.91 7.61 12.49
CA LEU A 83 16.73 8.11 11.37
C LEU A 83 16.30 7.65 9.98
N ASN A 84 15.19 6.91 9.83
CA ASN A 84 14.65 6.59 8.50
C ASN A 84 13.30 7.28 8.30
N GLU A 85 13.33 8.40 7.58
CA GLU A 85 12.13 9.15 7.24
C GLU A 85 11.38 8.41 6.12
N ASN A 86 10.38 7.60 6.48
CA ASN A 86 9.51 7.01 5.46
C ASN A 86 8.42 7.98 5.04
N TYR A 87 8.69 8.71 3.95
CA TYR A 87 7.81 9.71 3.36
C TYR A 87 6.52 9.15 2.73
N LEU A 88 6.35 7.82 2.60
CA LEU A 88 5.11 7.22 2.11
C LEU A 88 4.00 7.20 3.17
N TYR A 89 4.37 7.32 4.45
CA TYR A 89 3.43 7.26 5.58
C TYR A 89 3.27 8.63 6.23
N THR A 90 3.14 9.67 5.41
CA THR A 90 2.72 11.02 5.82
C THR A 90 1.29 11.28 5.39
N VAL A 91 0.66 12.29 6.00
CA VAL A 91 -0.72 12.69 5.68
C VAL A 91 -0.83 13.05 4.21
N GLU A 92 0.15 13.77 3.67
CA GLU A 92 0.17 14.21 2.28
C GLU A 92 0.30 13.01 1.33
N SER A 93 1.23 12.09 1.60
CA SER A 93 1.42 10.93 0.70
C SER A 93 0.21 9.99 0.72
N ILE A 94 -0.41 9.77 1.88
CA ILE A 94 -1.63 8.97 1.97
C ILE A 94 -2.79 9.70 1.29
N SER A 95 -2.90 11.01 1.46
CA SER A 95 -3.92 11.83 0.78
C SER A 95 -3.76 11.79 -0.74
N ASP A 96 -2.53 11.90 -1.26
CA ASP A 96 -2.24 11.79 -2.70
C ASP A 96 -2.66 10.40 -3.25
N LEU A 97 -2.39 9.33 -2.50
CA LEU A 97 -2.79 7.97 -2.87
C LEU A 97 -4.32 7.79 -2.82
N MET A 98 -4.98 8.32 -1.79
CA MET A 98 -6.44 8.31 -1.71
C MET A 98 -7.06 9.11 -2.87
N ALA A 99 -6.47 10.23 -3.27
CA ALA A 99 -6.97 11.05 -4.36
C ALA A 99 -7.02 10.29 -5.68
N ILE A 100 -6.07 9.38 -5.95
CA ILE A 100 -6.02 8.55 -7.16
C ILE A 100 -6.79 7.22 -7.04
N LEU A 101 -7.50 6.94 -5.94
CA LEU A 101 -8.45 5.82 -5.91
C LEU A 101 -9.71 6.16 -6.70
N LYS A 102 -10.32 5.14 -7.32
CA LYS A 102 -11.74 5.18 -7.68
C LYS A 102 -12.61 5.28 -6.43
N GLU A 103 -13.89 5.59 -6.60
CA GLU A 103 -14.80 5.81 -5.47
C GLU A 103 -15.05 4.54 -4.64
N ASP A 104 -15.13 3.40 -5.33
CA ASP A 104 -15.20 2.06 -4.73
C ASP A 104 -13.82 1.41 -4.53
N GLY A 105 -12.74 2.13 -4.83
CA GLY A 105 -11.37 1.65 -4.75
C GLY A 105 -10.88 1.48 -3.31
N VAL A 106 -9.94 0.55 -3.13
CA VAL A 106 -9.36 0.20 -1.83
C VAL A 106 -7.87 0.57 -1.77
N LEU A 107 -7.47 1.26 -0.71
CA LEU A 107 -6.06 1.38 -0.32
C LEU A 107 -5.75 0.35 0.77
N ALA A 108 -4.78 -0.51 0.51
CA ALA A 108 -4.27 -1.49 1.46
C ALA A 108 -2.86 -1.12 1.91
N VAL A 109 -2.68 -0.91 3.22
CA VAL A 109 -1.40 -0.55 3.82
C VAL A 109 -0.99 -1.62 4.81
N THR A 110 0.13 -2.30 4.56
CA THR A 110 0.64 -3.36 5.44
C THR A 110 1.93 -2.94 6.13
N ARG A 111 1.95 -3.02 7.47
CA ARG A 111 3.10 -2.67 8.32
C ARG A 111 3.46 -3.78 9.29
N TRP A 112 4.71 -3.77 9.76
CA TRP A 112 5.17 -4.71 10.77
C TRP A 112 4.57 -4.40 12.15
N VAL A 113 4.20 -5.44 12.89
CA VAL A 113 3.83 -5.30 14.30
C VAL A 113 5.11 -5.14 15.12
N GLN A 114 5.23 -3.99 15.79
CA GLN A 114 6.33 -3.70 16.70
C GLN A 114 5.91 -3.86 18.17
N PHE A 115 6.90 -4.12 19.02
CA PHE A 115 6.75 -4.10 20.47
C PHE A 115 7.81 -3.15 21.06
N PRO A 116 7.42 -2.01 21.67
CA PRO A 116 6.05 -1.51 21.84
C PRO A 116 5.39 -1.09 20.50
N PRO A 117 4.05 -1.06 20.42
CA PRO A 117 3.35 -0.74 19.18
C PRO A 117 3.44 0.76 18.86
N SER A 118 4.31 1.14 17.92
CA SER A 118 4.43 2.54 17.45
C SER A 118 4.02 2.70 15.98
N GLU A 119 4.50 1.85 15.08
CA GLU A 119 4.24 1.97 13.63
C GLU A 119 2.77 1.84 13.24
N ASN A 120 2.06 0.86 13.78
CA ASN A 120 0.68 0.57 13.38
C ASN A 120 -0.29 1.64 13.91
N LEU A 121 -0.03 2.17 15.11
CA LEU A 121 -0.76 3.32 15.64
C LEU A 121 -0.49 4.56 14.80
N LYS A 122 0.78 4.82 14.46
CA LYS A 122 1.14 5.94 13.57
C LYS A 122 0.45 5.81 12.21
N ALA A 123 0.47 4.65 11.58
CA ALA A 123 -0.18 4.43 10.28
C ALA A 123 -1.70 4.66 10.35
N LEU A 124 -2.37 4.18 11.39
CA LEU A 124 -3.79 4.41 11.59
C LEU A 124 -4.10 5.89 11.86
N SER A 125 -3.32 6.56 12.71
CA SER A 125 -3.47 8.00 12.99
C SER A 125 -3.22 8.86 11.76
N THR A 126 -2.19 8.55 10.96
CA THR A 126 -1.91 9.25 9.70
C THR A 126 -3.04 9.05 8.70
N LEU A 127 -3.57 7.83 8.60
CA LEU A 127 -4.72 7.55 7.74
C LEU A 127 -5.93 8.36 8.20
N TYR A 128 -6.22 8.39 9.51
CA TYR A 128 -7.29 9.19 10.08
C TYR A 128 -7.15 10.67 9.73
N GLU A 129 -5.99 11.26 9.98
CA GLU A 129 -5.71 12.68 9.69
C GLU A 129 -5.84 13.00 8.20
N SER A 130 -5.51 12.05 7.31
CA SER A 130 -5.68 12.21 5.86
C SER A 130 -7.16 12.29 5.44
N LEU A 131 -8.05 11.61 6.17
CA LEU A 131 -9.50 11.70 5.91
C LEU A 131 -10.03 13.08 6.27
N ASP A 132 -9.59 13.63 7.41
CA ASP A 132 -9.94 14.99 7.83
C ASP A 132 -9.36 16.03 6.85
N TYR A 133 -8.10 15.86 6.42
CA TYR A 133 -7.46 16.72 5.41
C TYR A 133 -8.23 16.74 4.08
N LEU A 134 -8.71 15.58 3.63
CA LEU A 134 -9.50 15.44 2.40
C LEU A 134 -10.99 15.76 2.59
N GLN A 135 -11.43 16.16 3.80
CA GLN A 135 -12.83 16.40 4.15
C GLN A 135 -13.75 15.21 3.86
N ILE A 136 -13.20 13.99 3.95
CA ILE A 136 -13.95 12.75 3.76
C ILE A 136 -14.76 12.51 5.05
N GLY A 137 -16.09 12.68 4.94
CA GLY A 137 -17.01 12.57 6.08
C GLY A 137 -16.98 11.21 6.80
N LYS A 138 -17.71 11.14 7.93
CA LYS A 138 -17.81 10.03 8.91
C LYS A 138 -17.07 8.73 8.52
N ILE A 139 -16.00 8.47 9.26
CA ILE A 139 -15.08 7.32 9.16
C ILE A 139 -15.70 5.92 9.42
N PRO A 140 -16.77 5.74 10.23
CA PRO A 140 -17.32 4.41 10.47
C PRO A 140 -17.60 3.67 9.16
N LYS A 141 -17.09 2.43 9.08
CA LYS A 141 -17.11 1.55 7.90
C LYS A 141 -16.16 1.91 6.75
N LYS A 142 -15.41 3.02 6.80
CA LYS A 142 -14.40 3.37 5.77
C LYS A 142 -13.04 2.75 5.97
N VAL A 143 -12.73 2.34 7.21
CA VAL A 143 -11.46 1.75 7.58
C VAL A 143 -11.70 0.37 8.18
N PHE A 144 -10.92 -0.61 7.73
CA PHE A 144 -10.88 -1.94 8.32
C PHE A 144 -9.43 -2.31 8.58
N ALA A 145 -9.09 -2.76 9.79
CA ALA A 145 -7.73 -3.21 10.11
C ALA A 145 -7.77 -4.65 10.62
N TYR A 146 -6.86 -5.49 10.11
CA TYR A 146 -6.62 -6.82 10.66
C TYR A 146 -5.15 -6.99 11.01
N ARG A 147 -4.91 -7.71 12.11
CA ARG A 147 -3.58 -7.95 12.63
C ARG A 147 -3.29 -9.45 12.59
N SER A 148 -2.16 -9.81 11.98
CA SER A 148 -1.53 -11.12 12.08
C SER A 148 -0.55 -11.17 13.25
N TRP A 149 0.17 -12.28 13.40
CA TRP A 149 1.25 -12.38 14.40
C TRP A 149 2.34 -11.32 14.21
N SER A 150 2.72 -11.03 12.96
CA SER A 150 3.89 -10.19 12.63
C SER A 150 3.55 -8.91 11.86
N THR A 151 2.33 -8.76 11.35
CA THR A 151 1.92 -7.61 10.51
C THR A 151 0.53 -7.10 10.85
N CYS A 152 0.27 -5.83 10.57
CA CYS A 152 -1.05 -5.24 10.58
C CYS A 152 -1.33 -4.68 9.19
N THR A 153 -2.50 -5.00 8.64
CA THR A 153 -2.96 -4.48 7.37
C THR A 153 -4.16 -3.58 7.63
N THR A 154 -4.06 -2.33 7.20
CA THR A 154 -5.13 -1.35 7.27
C THR A 154 -5.67 -1.12 5.85
N LEU A 155 -6.97 -1.32 5.69
CA LEU A 155 -7.71 -1.11 4.46
C LEU A 155 -8.54 0.17 4.58
N PHE A 156 -8.56 0.95 3.52
CA PHE A 156 -9.42 2.14 3.38
C PHE A 156 -10.22 2.08 2.09
N LYS A 157 -11.49 2.46 2.16
CA LYS A 157 -12.41 2.59 1.01
C LYS A 157 -13.22 3.88 1.16
N LYS A 158 -13.23 4.75 0.14
CA LYS A 158 -13.83 6.10 0.22
C LYS A 158 -15.32 6.08 0.58
N ASP A 159 -16.09 5.23 -0.08
CA ASP A 159 -17.53 5.06 0.15
C ASP A 159 -17.86 4.13 1.32
N GLY A 160 -16.83 3.54 1.93
CA GLY A 160 -16.99 2.56 2.99
C GLY A 160 -17.22 1.13 2.50
N PHE A 161 -16.93 0.20 3.39
CA PHE A 161 -17.19 -1.22 3.21
C PHE A 161 -18.67 -1.50 3.49
N ALA A 162 -19.30 -2.21 2.55
CA ALA A 162 -20.64 -2.73 2.72
C ALA A 162 -20.67 -3.85 3.79
N GLU A 163 -21.86 -4.13 4.35
CA GLU A 163 -22.00 -5.12 5.43
C GLU A 163 -21.52 -6.53 5.02
N ASN A 164 -21.75 -6.92 3.77
CA ASN A 164 -21.25 -8.17 3.22
C ASN A 164 -19.71 -8.21 3.14
N GLU A 165 -19.07 -7.09 2.75
CA GLU A 165 -17.61 -6.95 2.76
C GLU A 165 -17.07 -7.07 4.19
N ILE A 166 -17.66 -6.34 5.15
CA ILE A 166 -17.28 -6.39 6.56
C ILE A 166 -17.42 -7.82 7.12
N ASN A 167 -18.53 -8.49 6.85
CA ASN A 167 -18.76 -9.87 7.30
C ASN A 167 -17.76 -10.85 6.69
N SER A 168 -17.35 -10.64 5.43
CA SER A 168 -16.33 -11.47 4.78
C SER A 168 -14.95 -11.21 5.38
N LEU A 169 -14.62 -9.96 5.69
CA LEU A 169 -13.36 -9.55 6.32
C LEU A 169 -13.24 -10.06 7.77
N LYS A 170 -14.36 -10.22 8.49
CA LYS A 170 -14.41 -10.76 9.86
C LYS A 170 -14.28 -12.28 9.96
N ARG A 171 -14.42 -13.04 8.87
CA ARG A 171 -14.45 -14.52 8.87
C ARG A 171 -13.05 -15.17 8.92
N LYS A 172 -12.02 -14.47 9.40
CA LYS A 172 -10.63 -14.96 9.44
C LYS A 172 -10.04 -14.84 10.83
#